data_AF-A0A6I2RN97-F1
#
_entry.id   AF-A0A6I2RN97-F1
#
_cell.length_a   1.000
_cell.length_b   1.000
_cell.length_c   1.000
_cell.angle_alpha   90.00
_cell.angle_beta   90.00
_cell.angle_gamma   90.00
#
_symmetry.space_group_name_H-M   'P 1'
#
loop_
_entity.id
_entity.type
_entity.pdbx_description
1 polymer ?
#
loop_
_entity_poly.entity_id
_entity_poly.type
_entity_poly.pdbx_seq_one_letter_code
_entity_poly.pdbx_strand_id
1 'polypeptide(L)'
;MFAVIDTNILVSALWSPGGPPAQILGLVLQGTVRPCYDYRIMEEYRDVLNRPKFKFPSWMVNDLLEQIEAVGVNVMPEPLEIPFDDESDKKFLEVARYCSAPLVTGNRKHFPPDEPLVLLASEFLANYFK
;
A
#
# COMPACT_ATOMS: atom_id res chain seq x y z
N MET A 1 9.25 7.04 8.25
CA MET A 1 7.87 7.55 8.39
C MET A 1 6.87 6.43 8.16
N PHE A 2 5.62 6.55 8.60
CA PHE A 2 4.58 5.55 8.37
C PHE A 2 3.76 5.89 7.12
N ALA A 3 3.28 4.87 6.41
CA ALA A 3 2.35 5.00 5.30
C ALA A 3 1.59 3.68 5.09
N VAL A 4 0.38 3.73 4.57
CA VAL A 4 -0.32 2.55 4.04
C VAL A 4 -0.10 2.50 2.54
N ILE A 5 0.25 1.33 2.03
CA ILE A 5 0.55 1.14 0.61
C ILE A 5 -0.61 0.39 -0.03
N ASP A 6 -1.28 0.96 -1.02
CA ASP A 6 -2.25 0.22 -1.82
C ASP A 6 -1.51 -0.86 -2.64
N THR A 7 -2.14 -2.02 -2.82
CA THR A 7 -1.63 -3.12 -3.64
C THR A 7 -1.28 -2.69 -5.07
N ASN A 8 -2.01 -1.72 -5.64
CA ASN A 8 -1.72 -1.23 -6.99
C ASN A 8 -0.35 -0.54 -7.11
N ILE A 9 0.20 0.00 -6.02
CA ILE A 9 1.54 0.56 -5.98
C ILE A 9 2.56 -0.56 -6.11
N LEU A 10 2.37 -1.66 -5.36
CA LEU A 10 3.26 -2.83 -5.44
C LEU A 10 3.25 -3.45 -6.83
N VAL A 11 2.06 -3.66 -7.41
CA VAL A 11 1.93 -4.20 -8.78
C VAL A 11 2.62 -3.28 -9.79
N SER A 12 2.39 -1.97 -9.72
CA SER A 12 2.97 -1.00 -10.65
C SER A 12 4.49 -0.91 -10.51
N ALA A 13 5.01 -0.96 -9.28
CA ALA A 13 6.44 -0.93 -8.99
C ALA A 13 7.18 -2.13 -9.58
N LEU A 14 6.57 -3.33 -9.48
CA LEU A 14 7.14 -4.57 -10.03
C LEU A 14 7.07 -4.63 -11.57
N TRP A 15 6.07 -3.98 -12.18
CA TRP A 15 5.96 -3.91 -13.65
C TRP A 15 6.85 -2.85 -14.30
N SER A 16 7.00 -1.69 -13.67
CA SER A 16 7.69 -0.55 -14.27
C SER A 16 8.75 0.02 -13.34
N PRO A 17 10.01 -0.42 -13.47
CA PRO A 17 11.10 0.18 -12.70
C PRO A 17 11.31 1.63 -13.13
N GLY A 18 11.43 2.53 -12.15
CA GLY A 18 11.76 3.95 -12.35
C GLY A 18 10.62 4.96 -12.15
N GLY A 19 9.36 4.51 -12.13
CA GLY A 19 8.21 5.38 -11.82
C GLY A 19 8.05 5.70 -10.32
N PRO A 20 7.15 6.62 -9.94
CA PRO A 20 6.84 6.91 -8.54
C PRO A 20 6.54 5.67 -7.68
N PRO A 21 5.77 4.66 -8.15
CA PRO A 21 5.56 3.43 -7.39
C PRO A 21 6.86 2.67 -7.08
N ALA A 22 7.78 2.56 -8.04
CA ALA A 22 9.06 1.90 -7.86
C ALA A 22 9.97 2.63 -6.87
N GLN A 23 9.93 3.97 -6.87
CA GLN A 23 10.65 4.78 -5.88
C GLN A 23 10.09 4.57 -4.47
N ILE A 24 8.77 4.56 -4.31
CA ILE A 24 8.12 4.26 -3.02
C ILE A 24 8.48 2.86 -2.54
N LEU A 25 8.44 1.86 -3.42
CA LEU A 25 8.85 0.50 -3.07
C LEU A 25 10.31 0.47 -2.61
N GLY A 26 11.22 1.19 -3.28
CA GLY A 26 12.61 1.34 -2.83
C GLY A 26 12.72 1.94 -1.43
N LEU A 27 11.94 2.99 -1.12
CA LEU A 27 11.89 3.60 0.21
C LEU A 27 11.33 2.64 1.28
N VAL A 28 10.38 1.78 0.90
CA VAL A 28 9.83 0.72 1.75
C VAL A 28 10.89 -0.32 2.09
N LEU A 29 11.58 -0.85 1.06
CA LEU A 29 12.63 -1.85 1.25
C LEU A 29 13.82 -1.33 2.06
N GLN A 30 14.07 -0.02 2.05
CA GLN A 30 15.07 0.64 2.88
C GLN A 30 14.60 0.90 4.33
N GLY A 31 13.32 0.71 4.64
CA GLY A 31 12.72 1.06 5.92
C GLY A 31 12.50 2.56 6.15
N THR A 32 12.78 3.40 5.15
CA THR A 32 12.54 4.85 5.19
C THR A 32 11.05 5.15 5.25
N VAL A 33 10.27 4.44 4.45
CA VAL A 33 8.81 4.33 4.57
C VAL A 33 8.51 2.99 5.23
N ARG A 34 7.82 3.00 6.36
CA ARG A 34 7.45 1.79 7.11
C ARG A 34 5.97 1.52 6.86
N PRO A 35 5.62 0.45 6.12
CA PRO A 35 4.23 0.14 5.81
C PRO A 35 3.44 -0.16 7.07
N CYS A 36 2.31 0.53 7.25
CA CYS A 36 1.28 0.13 8.19
C CYS A 36 0.33 -0.83 7.49
N TYR A 37 0.09 -1.99 8.10
CA TYR A 37 -0.77 -3.02 7.53
C TYR A 37 -1.47 -3.80 8.63
N ASP A 38 -2.54 -4.49 8.28
CA ASP A 38 -3.12 -5.56 9.09
C ASP A 38 -3.10 -6.87 8.28
N TYR A 39 -3.67 -7.94 8.85
CA TYR A 39 -3.69 -9.24 8.17
C TYR A 39 -4.44 -9.20 6.83
N ARG A 40 -5.51 -8.39 6.71
CA ARG A 40 -6.35 -8.30 5.50
C ARG A 40 -5.60 -7.66 4.34
N ILE A 41 -4.77 -6.65 4.63
CA ILE A 41 -3.90 -6.04 3.62
C ILE A 41 -2.81 -7.02 3.18
N MET A 42 -2.22 -7.76 4.12
CA MET A 42 -1.17 -8.73 3.79
C MET A 42 -1.70 -9.90 2.95
N GLU A 43 -2.92 -10.36 3.24
CA GLU A 43 -3.63 -11.35 2.41
C GLU A 43 -3.92 -10.80 1.01
N GLU A 44 -4.41 -9.56 0.89
CA GLU A 44 -4.62 -8.91 -0.41
C GLU A 44 -3.33 -8.84 -1.23
N TYR A 45 -2.20 -8.46 -0.62
CA TYR A 45 -0.92 -8.45 -1.31
C TYR A 45 -0.54 -9.84 -1.82
N ARG A 46 -0.66 -10.87 -0.98
CA ARG A 46 -0.33 -12.25 -1.33
C ARG A 46 -1.21 -12.73 -2.48
N ASP A 47 -2.52 -12.50 -2.41
CA ASP A 47 -3.47 -12.95 -3.41
C ASP A 47 -3.30 -12.23 -4.74
N VAL A 48 -3.16 -10.90 -4.71
CA VAL A 48 -3.03 -10.08 -5.91
C VAL A 48 -1.71 -10.35 -6.61
N LEU A 49 -0.59 -10.31 -5.90
CA LEU A 49 0.74 -10.45 -6.50
C LEU A 49 0.97 -11.86 -7.09
N ASN A 50 0.30 -12.89 -6.57
CA ASN A 50 0.36 -14.24 -7.12
C ASN A 50 -0.63 -14.49 -8.28
N ARG A 51 -1.47 -13.53 -8.69
CA ARG A 51 -2.40 -13.75 -9.82
C ARG A 51 -1.61 -14.05 -11.11
N PRO A 52 -1.92 -15.14 -11.86
CA PRO A 52 -1.16 -15.55 -13.03
C PRO A 52 -0.98 -14.47 -14.11
N LYS A 53 -1.93 -13.54 -14.21
CA LYS A 53 -1.87 -12.42 -15.16
C LYS A 53 -0.65 -11.50 -14.97
N PHE A 54 -0.13 -11.39 -13.74
CA PHE A 54 1.03 -10.55 -13.44
C PHE A 54 2.36 -11.23 -13.71
N LYS A 55 2.39 -12.57 -13.70
CA LYS A 55 3.57 -13.39 -14.00
C LYS A 55 4.77 -13.11 -13.09
N PHE A 56 4.53 -12.63 -11.86
CA PHE A 56 5.58 -12.49 -10.87
C PHE A 56 6.00 -13.87 -10.33
N PRO A 57 7.30 -14.17 -10.23
CA PRO A 57 7.74 -15.42 -9.60
C PRO A 57 7.35 -15.47 -8.12
N SER A 58 6.80 -16.58 -7.65
CA SER A 58 6.34 -16.69 -6.25
C SER A 58 7.44 -16.47 -5.21
N TRP A 59 8.71 -16.82 -5.52
CA TRP A 59 9.83 -16.53 -4.63
C TRP A 59 10.03 -15.02 -4.44
N MET A 60 9.92 -14.24 -5.51
CA MET A 60 10.05 -12.78 -5.48
C MET A 60 8.92 -12.15 -4.68
N VAL A 61 7.69 -12.68 -4.84
CA VAL A 61 6.54 -12.23 -4.05
C VAL A 61 6.77 -12.52 -2.57
N ASN A 62 7.19 -13.74 -2.22
CA ASN A 62 7.46 -14.10 -0.82
C ASN A 62 8.56 -13.23 -0.20
N ASP A 63 9.69 -13.07 -0.88
CA ASP A 63 10.80 -12.21 -0.41
C ASP A 63 10.31 -10.78 -0.17
N LEU A 64 9.51 -10.21 -1.08
CA LEU A 64 8.93 -8.88 -0.91
C LEU A 64 8.04 -8.78 0.33
N LEU A 65 7.13 -9.74 0.52
CA LEU A 65 6.22 -9.74 1.66
C LEU A 65 6.99 -9.89 2.98
N GLU A 66 7.99 -10.77 3.03
CA GLU A 66 8.86 -10.92 4.20
C GLU A 66 9.61 -9.62 4.53
N GLN A 67 10.07 -8.87 3.53
CA GLN A 67 10.69 -7.55 3.76
C GLN A 67 9.69 -6.52 4.26
N ILE A 68 8.47 -6.49 3.72
CA ILE A 68 7.41 -5.59 4.21
C ILE A 68 7.08 -5.91 5.67
N GLU A 69 6.98 -7.19 6.03
CA GLU A 69 6.75 -7.62 7.41
C GLU A 69 7.91 -7.21 8.34
N ALA A 70 9.16 -7.34 7.86
CA ALA A 70 10.35 -6.98 8.63
C ALA A 70 10.47 -5.48 8.94
N VAL A 71 10.07 -4.61 7.99
CA VAL A 71 10.21 -3.14 8.15
C VAL A 71 8.93 -2.44 8.60
N GLY A 72 7.78 -3.07 8.38
CA GLY A 72 6.45 -2.52 8.59
C GLY A 72 5.98 -2.55 10.04
N VAL A 73 4.71 -2.19 10.23
CA VAL A 73 4.01 -2.21 11.52
C VAL A 73 2.65 -2.86 11.32
N ASN A 74 2.46 -3.99 11.98
CA ASN A 74 1.17 -4.65 12.06
C ASN A 74 0.26 -3.92 13.05
N VAL A 75 -0.98 -3.64 12.65
CA VAL A 75 -1.98 -2.94 13.47
C VAL A 75 -3.34 -3.63 13.42
N MET A 76 -4.23 -3.23 14.32
CA MET A 76 -5.60 -3.76 14.43
C MET A 76 -6.58 -2.58 14.49
N PRO A 77 -6.99 -2.03 13.34
CA PRO A 77 -7.92 -0.90 13.29
C PRO A 77 -9.36 -1.35 13.59
N GLU A 78 -10.16 -0.43 14.13
CA GLU A 78 -11.61 -0.62 14.22
C GLU A 78 -12.26 -0.46 12.83
N PRO A 79 -13.32 -1.23 12.51
CA PRO A 79 -14.04 -1.09 11.25
C PRO A 79 -14.62 0.30 11.05
N LEU A 80 -14.61 0.79 9.80
CA LEU A 80 -15.26 2.06 9.44
C LEU A 80 -16.72 1.84 9.02
N GLU A 81 -17.63 2.58 9.64
CA GLU A 81 -19.06 2.66 9.28
C GLU A 81 -19.32 3.67 8.15
N ILE A 82 -18.49 3.67 7.11
CA ILE A 82 -18.69 4.50 5.90
C ILE A 82 -18.86 3.61 4.68
N PRO A 83 -19.75 3.97 3.74
CA PRO A 83 -19.95 3.17 2.53
C PRO A 83 -18.75 3.30 1.57
N PHE A 84 -18.39 2.20 0.93
CA PHE A 84 -17.45 2.15 -0.19
C PHE A 84 -18.13 1.52 -1.40
N ASP A 85 -17.69 1.89 -2.61
CA ASP A 85 -18.11 1.20 -3.83
C ASP A 85 -17.60 -0.24 -3.87
N ASP A 86 -16.35 -0.44 -3.42
CA ASP A 86 -15.75 -1.75 -3.16
C ASP A 86 -15.33 -1.83 -1.68
N GLU A 87 -16.08 -2.64 -0.92
CA GLU A 87 -15.82 -2.85 0.51
C GLU A 87 -14.43 -3.43 0.80
N SER A 88 -13.77 -4.05 -0.20
CA SER A 88 -12.42 -4.56 -0.05
C SER A 88 -11.36 -3.46 0.03
N ASP A 89 -11.64 -2.24 -0.45
CA ASP A 89 -10.73 -1.09 -0.35
C ASP A 89 -10.74 -0.45 1.05
N LYS A 90 -11.82 -0.65 1.81
CA LYS A 90 -12.04 -0.04 3.13
C LYS A 90 -10.91 -0.31 4.13
N LYS A 91 -10.36 -1.54 4.11
CA LYS A 91 -9.25 -1.98 4.99
C LYS A 91 -8.03 -1.05 4.91
N PHE A 92 -7.73 -0.51 3.73
CA PHE A 92 -6.59 0.40 3.56
C PHE A 92 -6.82 1.73 4.26
N LEU A 93 -8.04 2.28 4.17
CA LEU A 93 -8.38 3.53 4.83
C LEU A 93 -8.51 3.37 6.36
N GLU A 94 -9.05 2.24 6.82
CA GLU A 94 -9.10 1.87 8.24
C GLU A 94 -7.70 1.91 8.87
N VAL A 95 -6.74 1.23 8.25
CA VAL A 95 -5.34 1.21 8.71
C VAL A 95 -4.72 2.62 8.63
N ALA A 96 -4.99 3.37 7.56
CA ALA A 96 -4.43 4.71 7.38
C ALA A 96 -4.90 5.68 8.47
N ARG A 97 -6.19 5.66 8.81
CA ARG A 97 -6.76 6.48 9.89
C ARG A 97 -6.23 6.04 11.25
N TYR A 98 -6.16 4.74 11.52
CA TYR A 98 -5.62 4.22 12.76
C TYR A 98 -4.18 4.67 13.00
N CYS A 99 -3.34 4.60 11.96
CA CYS A 99 -1.94 4.99 12.04
C CYS A 99 -1.70 6.51 11.90
N SER A 100 -2.74 7.30 11.63
CA SER A 100 -2.62 8.71 11.26
C SER A 100 -1.57 8.92 10.16
N ALA A 101 -1.61 8.05 9.14
CA ALA A 101 -0.59 7.93 8.11
C ALA A 101 -1.21 8.06 6.70
N PRO A 102 -0.46 8.59 5.72
CA PRO A 102 -0.96 8.67 4.35
C PRO A 102 -1.20 7.28 3.76
N LEU A 103 -2.30 7.15 3.03
CA LEU A 103 -2.61 6.01 2.15
C LEU A 103 -2.15 6.35 0.73
N VAL A 104 -1.20 5.59 0.20
CA VAL A 104 -0.62 5.83 -1.11
C VAL A 104 -1.23 4.87 -2.14
N THR A 105 -1.89 5.42 -3.15
CA THR A 105 -2.59 4.66 -4.20
C THR A 105 -2.27 5.18 -5.61
N GLY A 106 -2.40 4.30 -6.61
CA GLY A 106 -2.48 4.67 -8.02
C GLY A 106 -3.88 5.08 -8.50
N ASN A 107 -4.95 4.91 -7.69
CA ASN A 107 -6.32 5.21 -8.10
C ASN A 107 -7.18 5.76 -6.95
N ARG A 108 -7.33 7.08 -6.89
CA ARG A 108 -8.18 7.76 -5.88
C ARG A 108 -9.66 7.36 -5.90
N LYS A 109 -10.16 6.87 -7.04
CA LYS A 109 -11.60 6.56 -7.20
C LYS A 109 -12.06 5.40 -6.32
N HIS A 110 -11.14 4.61 -5.78
CA HIS A 110 -11.42 3.52 -4.84
C HIS A 110 -11.80 4.02 -3.43
N PHE A 111 -11.51 5.29 -3.12
CA PHE A 111 -11.65 5.85 -1.79
C PHE A 111 -12.68 6.99 -1.78
N PRO A 112 -13.27 7.29 -0.60
CA PRO A 112 -14.16 8.43 -0.45
C PRO A 112 -13.54 9.71 -1.02
N PRO A 113 -14.32 10.52 -1.77
CA PRO A 113 -13.85 11.79 -2.27
C PRO A 113 -13.43 12.68 -1.09
N ASP A 114 -12.41 13.51 -1.31
CA ASP A 114 -11.89 14.47 -0.34
C ASP A 114 -11.27 13.87 0.94
N GLU A 115 -10.97 12.56 0.97
CA GLU A 115 -10.20 11.96 2.06
C GLU A 115 -8.74 12.47 2.04
N PRO A 116 -8.32 13.30 3.02
CA PRO A 116 -7.01 13.98 2.99
C PRO A 116 -5.81 13.03 3.13
N LEU A 117 -6.03 11.83 3.69
CA LEU A 117 -4.97 10.83 3.82
C LEU A 117 -4.63 10.15 2.49
N VAL A 118 -5.51 10.20 1.49
CA VAL A 118 -5.34 9.46 0.22
C VAL A 118 -4.52 10.27 -0.77
N LEU A 119 -3.30 9.80 -1.05
CA LEU A 119 -2.35 10.46 -1.94
C LEU A 119 -2.01 9.58 -3.15
N LEU A 120 -1.85 10.22 -4.30
CA LEU A 120 -1.18 9.58 -5.43
C LEU A 120 0.30 9.41 -5.12
N ALA A 121 0.92 8.40 -5.71
CA ALA A 121 2.35 8.11 -5.53
C ALA A 121 3.26 9.34 -5.77
N SER A 122 2.98 10.12 -6.82
CA SER A 122 3.74 11.35 -7.13
C SER A 122 3.57 12.44 -6.08
N GLU A 123 2.37 12.59 -5.53
CA GLU A 123 2.06 13.60 -4.50
C GLU A 123 2.69 13.21 -3.16
N PHE A 124 2.64 11.93 -2.80
CA PHE A 124 3.32 11.40 -1.63
C PHE A 124 4.83 11.71 -1.67
N LEU A 125 5.50 11.39 -2.78
CA LEU A 125 6.92 11.72 -2.93
C LEU A 125 7.17 13.23 -2.88
N ALA A 126 6.33 14.03 -3.55
CA ALA A 126 6.47 15.49 -3.58
C ALA A 126 6.27 16.14 -2.20
N ASN A 127 5.45 15.55 -1.34
CA ASN A 127 5.13 16.07 -0.01
C ASN A 127 6.16 15.68 1.05
N TYR A 128 6.78 14.50 0.92
CA TYR A 128 7.59 13.91 1.99
C TYR A 128 9.06 13.65 1.64
N PHE A 129 9.45 13.67 0.36
CA PHE A 129 10.78 13.22 -0.10
C PHE A 129 11.42 14.11 -1.18
N LYS A 130 11.12 15.42 -1.17
CA LYS A 130 11.82 16.41 -1.99
C LYS A 130 13.18 16.78 -1.42
#